data_AF-A0A398B1Z9-F1
#
_entry.id   AF-A0A398B1Z9-F1
#
_cell.length_a   1.000
_cell.length_b   1.000
_cell.length_c   1.000
_cell.angle_alpha   90.00
_cell.angle_beta   90.00
_cell.angle_gamma   90.00
#
_symmetry.space_group_name_H-M   'P 1'
#
loop_
_entity.id
_entity.type
_entity.pdbx_description
1 polymer ?
#
loop_
_entity_poly.entity_id
_entity_poly.type
_entity_poly.pdbx_seq_one_letter_code
_entity_poly.pdbx_strand_id
1 'polypeptide(L)'
;MGQLNLYELAKRAKKEEIAREQILELFQPKIKKTLLQTAPHHREDVEQELSIKLLNVITMYDLDSAVGFWEFHEMTQKRKKDAKRVVE
;
A
#
# COMPACT_ATOMS: atom_id res chain seq x y z
N MET A 1 -0.44 -14.17 21.38
CA MET A 1 0.16 -13.00 20.70
C MET A 1 -0.97 -12.29 19.94
N GLY A 2 -1.20 -11.00 20.18
CA GLY A 2 -2.24 -10.27 19.46
C GLY A 2 -1.93 -10.20 17.96
N GLN A 3 -2.92 -10.39 17.12
CA GLN A 3 -2.77 -10.25 15.67
C GLN A 3 -2.44 -8.79 15.36
N LEU A 4 -1.28 -8.55 14.72
CA LEU A 4 -0.90 -7.22 14.27
C LEU A 4 -1.82 -6.77 13.14
N ASN A 5 -2.21 -5.50 13.15
CA ASN A 5 -2.98 -4.95 12.04
C ASN A 5 -2.07 -4.62 10.84
N LEU A 6 -2.68 -4.37 9.68
CA LEU A 6 -1.94 -4.10 8.45
C LEU A 6 -0.99 -2.90 8.57
N TYR A 7 -1.34 -1.88 9.36
CA TYR A 7 -0.48 -0.70 9.55
C TYR A 7 0.80 -1.04 10.32
N GLU A 8 0.68 -1.83 11.38
CA GLU A 8 1.83 -2.32 12.16
C GLU A 8 2.72 -3.24 11.32
N LEU A 9 2.10 -4.13 10.52
CA LEU A 9 2.82 -4.99 9.60
C LEU A 9 3.57 -4.18 8.54
N ALA A 10 2.94 -3.17 7.95
CA ALA A 10 3.57 -2.31 6.93
C ALA A 10 4.79 -1.56 7.48
N LYS A 11 4.75 -1.11 8.75
CA LYS A 11 5.93 -0.51 9.40
C LYS A 11 7.08 -1.50 9.56
N ARG A 12 6.77 -2.72 10.02
CA ARG A 12 7.77 -3.77 10.27
C ARG A 12 8.35 -4.35 9.00
N ALA A 13 7.54 -4.45 7.95
CA ALA A 13 7.91 -5.04 6.67
C ALA A 13 9.08 -4.34 5.97
N LYS A 14 9.41 -3.09 6.32
CA LYS A 14 10.66 -2.46 5.86
C LYS A 14 11.90 -3.29 6.27
N LYS A 15 11.89 -3.94 7.43
CA LYS A 15 13.04 -4.65 8.02
C LYS A 15 12.82 -6.14 8.24
N GLU A 16 11.57 -6.55 8.47
CA GLU A 16 11.22 -7.90 8.87
C GLU A 16 10.58 -8.67 7.71
N GLU A 17 11.19 -9.78 7.31
CA GLU A 17 10.66 -10.66 6.26
C GLU A 17 9.33 -11.30 6.64
N ILE A 18 9.18 -11.75 7.89
CA ILE A 18 7.94 -12.33 8.44
C ILE A 18 6.75 -11.35 8.26
N ALA A 19 6.98 -10.06 8.46
CA ALA A 19 5.93 -9.06 8.26
C ALA A 19 5.54 -8.92 6.78
N ARG A 20 6.48 -9.10 5.84
CA ARG A 20 6.18 -9.11 4.39
C ARG A 20 5.36 -10.32 4.02
N GLU A 21 5.73 -11.50 4.52
CA GLU A 21 4.99 -12.75 4.32
C GLU A 21 3.56 -12.65 4.84
N GLN A 22 3.38 -12.14 6.06
CA GLN A 22 2.06 -11.93 6.65
C GLN A 22 1.20 -10.97 5.82
N ILE A 23 1.78 -9.91 5.26
CA ILE A 23 1.05 -9.03 4.34
C ILE A 23 0.68 -9.78 3.07
N LEU A 24 1.61 -10.53 2.44
CA LEU A 24 1.30 -11.33 1.25
C LEU A 24 0.12 -12.28 1.51
N GLU A 25 0.12 -12.99 2.65
CA GLU A 25 -0.97 -13.87 3.08
C GLU A 25 -2.30 -13.12 3.23
N LEU A 26 -2.29 -11.92 3.84
CA LEU A 26 -3.49 -11.09 3.98
C LEU A 26 -4.10 -10.69 2.64
N PHE A 27 -3.28 -10.52 1.59
CA PHE A 27 -3.73 -10.16 0.24
C PHE A 27 -4.12 -11.37 -0.62
N GLN A 28 -3.78 -12.61 -0.24
CA GLN A 28 -4.10 -13.82 -1.00
C GLN A 28 -5.59 -13.95 -1.39
N PRO A 29 -6.58 -13.69 -0.49
CA PRO A 29 -7.98 -13.79 -0.87
C PRO A 29 -8.36 -12.84 -2.02
N LYS A 30 -7.77 -11.65 -2.04
CA LYS A 30 -8.00 -10.65 -3.09
C LYS A 30 -7.32 -11.04 -4.40
N ILE A 31 -6.08 -11.54 -4.34
CA ILE A 31 -5.36 -12.04 -5.51
C ILE A 31 -6.14 -13.17 -6.15
N LYS A 32 -6.48 -14.22 -5.40
CA LYS A 32 -7.24 -15.39 -5.89
C LYS A 32 -8.58 -15.01 -6.54
N LYS A 33 -9.32 -14.09 -5.92
CA LYS A 33 -10.59 -13.59 -6.50
C LYS A 33 -10.35 -12.85 -7.83
N THR A 34 -9.25 -12.12 -7.95
CA THR A 34 -8.92 -11.37 -9.17
C THR A 34 -8.48 -12.30 -10.30
N LEU A 35 -7.73 -13.36 -9.98
CA LEU A 35 -7.28 -14.38 -10.94
C LEU A 35 -8.42 -15.12 -11.65
N LEU A 36 -9.65 -15.11 -11.10
CA LEU A 36 -10.82 -15.67 -11.77
C LEU A 36 -11.14 -14.95 -13.10
N GLN A 37 -10.69 -13.70 -13.27
CA GLN A 37 -10.82 -12.92 -14.50
C GLN A 37 -9.72 -13.22 -15.53
N THR A 38 -8.73 -14.05 -15.15
CA THR A 38 -7.63 -14.48 -16.00
C THR A 38 -7.91 -15.88 -16.54
N ALA A 39 -7.47 -16.14 -17.78
CA ALA A 39 -7.57 -17.46 -18.38
C ALA A 39 -6.84 -18.51 -17.51
N PRO A 40 -7.40 -19.72 -17.31
CA PRO A 40 -6.86 -20.69 -16.35
C PRO A 40 -5.36 -21.00 -16.50
N HIS A 41 -4.88 -21.12 -17.73
CA HIS A 41 -3.49 -21.43 -18.06
C HIS A 41 -2.50 -20.30 -17.75
N HIS A 42 -2.98 -19.08 -17.50
CA HIS A 42 -2.15 -17.93 -17.12
C HIS A 42 -2.25 -17.58 -15.63
N ARG A 43 -3.09 -18.28 -14.85
CA ARG A 43 -3.38 -17.86 -13.46
C ARG A 43 -2.17 -17.98 -12.55
N GLU A 44 -1.40 -19.05 -12.67
CA GLU A 44 -0.21 -19.28 -11.86
C GLU A 44 0.86 -18.21 -12.12
N ASP A 45 1.19 -17.97 -13.38
CA ASP A 45 2.15 -16.92 -13.77
C ASP A 45 1.71 -15.54 -13.27
N VAL A 46 0.43 -15.20 -13.44
CA VAL A 46 -0.10 -13.91 -12.97
C VAL A 46 -0.12 -13.83 -11.45
N GLU A 47 -0.36 -14.94 -10.73
CA GLU A 47 -0.29 -14.97 -9.27
C GLU A 47 1.13 -14.65 -8.77
N GLN A 48 2.14 -15.24 -9.41
CA GLN A 48 3.55 -15.00 -9.08
C GLN A 48 3.93 -13.54 -9.36
N GLU A 49 3.59 -13.02 -10.53
CA GLU A 49 3.84 -11.62 -10.91
C GLU A 49 3.18 -10.62 -9.95
N LEU A 50 1.92 -10.87 -9.57
CA LEU A 50 1.22 -10.04 -8.59
C LEU A 50 1.88 -10.10 -7.22
N SER A 51 2.37 -11.27 -6.80
CA SER A 51 3.06 -11.44 -5.52
C SER A 51 4.39 -10.68 -5.49
N ILE A 52 5.19 -10.75 -6.57
CA ILE A 52 6.44 -10.00 -6.70
C ILE A 52 6.17 -8.49 -6.68
N LYS A 53 5.18 -8.02 -7.44
CA LYS A 53 4.79 -6.59 -7.45
C LYS A 53 4.34 -6.12 -6.08
N LEU A 54 3.54 -6.92 -5.37
CA LEU A 54 3.08 -6.60 -4.03
C LEU A 54 4.26 -6.51 -3.05
N LEU A 55 5.20 -7.46 -3.12
CA LEU A 55 6.42 -7.41 -2.30
C LEU A 55 7.23 -6.14 -2.55
N ASN A 56 7.38 -5.72 -3.80
CA ASN A 56 8.05 -4.47 -4.15
C ASN A 56 7.32 -3.24 -3.58
N VAL A 57 5.98 -3.21 -3.65
CA VAL A 57 5.20 -2.12 -3.07
C VAL A 57 5.38 -2.08 -1.55
N ILE A 58 5.33 -3.23 -0.87
CA ILE A 58 5.50 -3.32 0.58
C ILE A 58 6.87 -2.81 1.03
N THR A 59 7.93 -3.13 0.29
CA THR A 59 9.30 -2.70 0.64
C THR A 59 9.56 -1.23 0.34
N MET A 60 8.93 -0.69 -0.70
CA MET A 60 9.06 0.72 -1.08
C MET A 60 8.12 1.64 -0.31
N TYR A 61 7.13 1.10 0.41
CA TYR A 61 6.11 1.90 1.06
C TYR A 61 6.69 2.74 2.20
N ASP A 62 6.71 4.06 2.02
CA ASP A 62 7.26 4.98 2.99
C ASP A 62 6.18 5.69 3.82
N LEU A 63 5.82 5.08 4.95
CA LEU A 63 4.90 5.67 5.92
C LEU A 63 5.41 6.96 6.56
N ASP A 64 6.72 7.19 6.58
CA ASP A 64 7.32 8.36 7.22
C ASP A 64 7.13 9.62 6.35
N SER A 65 6.95 9.44 5.04
CA SER A 65 6.61 10.52 4.10
C SER A 65 5.14 10.96 4.16
N ALA A 66 4.27 10.16 4.78
CA ALA A 66 2.85 10.46 4.84
C ALA A 66 2.61 11.60 5.83
N VAL A 67 2.01 12.70 5.34
CA VAL A 67 1.57 13.80 6.20
C VAL A 67 0.38 13.36 7.04
N GLY A 68 0.35 13.79 8.30
CA GLY A 68 -0.82 13.60 9.16
C GLY A 68 -2.01 14.43 8.70
N PHE A 69 -3.15 14.20 9.34
CA PHE A 69 -4.41 14.86 8.98
C PHE A 69 -4.30 16.39 9.10
N TRP A 70 -3.69 16.89 10.17
CA TRP A 70 -3.60 18.32 10.43
C TRP A 70 -2.61 19.00 9.48
N GLU A 71 -1.45 18.38 9.22
CA GLU A 71 -0.50 18.87 8.23
C GLU A 71 -1.16 18.92 6.84
N PHE A 72 -1.90 17.87 6.47
CA PHE A 72 -2.65 17.85 5.23
C PHE A 72 -3.71 18.98 5.17
N HIS A 73 -4.47 19.18 6.24
CA HIS A 73 -5.45 20.26 6.32
C HIS A 73 -4.80 21.62 6.09
N GLU A 74 -3.70 21.92 6.79
CA GLU A 74 -2.95 23.18 6.61
C GLU A 74 -2.43 23.35 5.18
N MET A 75 -1.88 22.30 4.57
CA MET A 75 -1.43 22.31 3.18
C MET A 75 -2.57 22.66 2.22
N THR A 76 -3.77 22.11 2.43
CA THR A 76 -4.93 22.42 1.58
C THR A 76 -5.41 23.86 1.73
N GLN A 77 -5.41 24.41 2.94
CA GLN A 77 -5.79 25.81 3.17
C GLN A 77 -4.78 26.78 2.57
N LYS A 78 -3.47 26.49 2.70
CA LYS A 78 -2.41 27.28 2.08
C LYS A 78 -2.56 27.32 0.56
N ARG A 79 -2.77 26.16 -0.08
CA ARG A 79 -3.00 26.07 -1.54
C ARG A 79 -4.19 26.92 -2.01
N LYS A 80 -5.31 26.90 -1.27
CA LYS A 80 -6.48 27.73 -1.59
C LYS A 80 -6.16 29.23 -1.51
N LYS A 81 -5.38 29.65 -0.51
CA LYS A 81 -4.95 31.04 -0.33
C LYS A 81 -4.01 31.49 -1.46
N ASP A 82 -3.07 30.63 -1.83
CA ASP A 82 -2.09 30.94 -2.89
C ASP A 82 -2.76 31.00 -4.27
N ALA A 83 -3.70 30.09 -4.56
CA ALA A 83 -4.49 30.14 -5.80
C ALA A 83 -5.33 31.42 -5.92
N LYS A 84 -5.87 31.93 -4.80
CA LYS A 84 -6.66 33.17 -4.78
C LYS A 84 -5.82 34.43 -5.03
N ARG A 85 -4.53 34.40 -4.67
CA ARG A 85 -3.57 35.52 -4.88
C ARG A 85 -3.03 35.65 -6.29
N VAL A 86 -3.15 34.62 -7.13
CA VAL A 86 -2.68 34.64 -8.53
C VAL A 86 -3.75 35.21 -9.48
N VAL A 87 -4.98 35.38 -8.99
CA VAL A 87 -6.15 35.83 -9.79
C VAL A 87 -6.50 37.30 -9.51
N GLU A 88 -5.92 37.91 -8.48
CA GLU A 88 -5.98 39.35 -8.18
C GLU A 88 -4.71 40.05 -8.68
#